data_AF-A0A080LVP6-F1
#
_entry.id   AF-A0A080LVP6-F1
#
_cell.length_a   1.000
_cell.length_b   1.000
_cell.length_c   1.000
_cell.angle_alpha   90.00
_cell.angle_beta   90.00
_cell.angle_gamma   90.00
#
_symmetry.space_group_name_H-M   'P 1'
#
loop_
_entity.id
_entity.type
_entity.pdbx_description
1 polymer ?
#
loop_
_entity_poly.entity_id
_entity_poly.type
_entity_poly.pdbx_seq_one_letter_code
_entity_poly.pdbx_strand_id
1 'polypeptide(L)'
;MADRGQIKGGLLDGPLAFDNAVSLVAAKTKGISSAVAGRADILVVPDLESGNMLAKQLEYLGNALSAGIVLGARVPIVLTSRADTAETRIASCVIAALIAHATRERQTS
;
A
#
# COMPACT_ATOMS: atom_id res chain seq x y z
N MET A 1 4.81 -6.86 -14.07
CA MET A 1 3.54 -7.28 -13.43
C MET A 1 2.35 -6.73 -14.20
N ALA A 2 2.39 -5.44 -14.58
CA ALA A 2 1.43 -4.79 -15.46
C ALA A 2 1.24 -5.53 -16.79
N ASP A 3 2.29 -5.64 -17.60
CA ASP A 3 2.22 -6.27 -18.94
C ASP A 3 1.80 -7.74 -18.94
N ARG A 4 2.02 -8.43 -17.81
CA ARG A 4 1.64 -9.85 -17.64
C ARG A 4 0.21 -10.04 -17.15
N GLY A 5 -0.53 -8.97 -16.84
CA GLY A 5 -1.94 -9.03 -16.40
C GLY A 5 -2.19 -9.81 -15.11
N GLN A 6 -1.18 -9.90 -14.23
CA GLN A 6 -1.23 -10.74 -13.02
C GLN A 6 -2.08 -10.12 -11.90
N ILE A 7 -2.10 -8.79 -11.82
CA ILE A 7 -2.97 -8.05 -10.90
C ILE A 7 -4.16 -7.54 -11.74
N LYS A 8 -5.36 -7.78 -11.23
CA LYS A 8 -6.63 -7.42 -11.87
C LYS A 8 -7.47 -6.59 -10.91
N GLY A 9 -8.47 -5.89 -11.43
CA GLY A 9 -9.41 -5.10 -10.61
C GLY A 9 -8.92 -3.69 -10.27
N GLY A 10 -7.82 -3.23 -10.88
CA GLY A 10 -7.31 -1.87 -10.73
C GLY A 10 -6.42 -1.46 -11.90
N LEU A 11 -6.12 -0.17 -11.99
CA LEU A 11 -5.12 0.35 -12.91
C LEU A 11 -3.74 0.02 -12.37
N LEU A 12 -2.88 -0.58 -13.19
CA LEU A 12 -1.54 -0.97 -12.82
C LEU A 12 -0.55 -0.47 -13.87
N ASP A 13 0.53 0.15 -13.40
CA ASP A 13 1.64 0.56 -14.24
C ASP A 13 2.97 0.38 -13.51
N GLY A 14 4.06 0.27 -14.27
CA GLY A 14 5.41 0.10 -13.77
C GLY A 14 6.35 -0.45 -14.85
N PRO A 15 7.67 -0.28 -14.71
CA PRO A 15 8.35 0.24 -13.53
C PRO A 15 8.28 1.78 -13.41
N LEU A 16 8.02 2.28 -12.21
CA LEU A 16 8.06 3.71 -11.89
C LEU A 16 9.02 3.94 -10.72
N ALA A 17 9.87 4.96 -10.85
CA ALA A 17 10.59 5.51 -9.70
C ALA A 17 9.58 6.16 -8.73
N PHE A 18 9.93 6.23 -7.44
CA PHE A 18 9.04 6.71 -6.39
C PHE A 18 8.46 8.10 -6.68
N ASP A 19 9.30 9.06 -7.09
CA ASP A 19 8.87 10.43 -7.42
C ASP A 19 7.86 10.46 -8.57
N ASN A 20 8.06 9.64 -9.59
CA ASN A 20 7.15 9.50 -10.72
C ASN A 20 5.83 8.83 -10.33
N ALA A 21 5.81 8.03 -9.26
CA ALA A 21 4.58 7.39 -8.79
C ALA A 21 3.71 8.37 -7.98
N VAL A 22 4.32 9.28 -7.22
CA VAL A 22 3.61 10.14 -6.24
C VAL A 22 3.50 11.61 -6.62
N SER A 23 4.23 12.09 -7.63
CA SER A 23 4.20 13.49 -8.07
C SER A 23 3.82 13.63 -9.55
N LEU A 24 2.67 14.27 -9.80
CA LEU A 24 2.23 14.64 -11.16
C LEU A 24 3.26 15.53 -11.87
N VAL A 25 3.97 16.39 -11.12
CA VAL A 25 5.00 17.28 -11.68
C VAL A 25 6.20 16.46 -12.15
N ALA A 26 6.71 15.54 -11.32
CA ALA A 26 7.85 14.69 -11.70
C ALA A 26 7.53 13.81 -12.91
N ALA A 27 6.33 13.20 -12.92
CA ALA A 27 5.87 12.39 -14.04
C ALA A 27 5.79 13.19 -15.35
N LYS A 28 5.21 14.40 -15.32
CA LYS A 28 5.13 15.30 -16.49
C LYS A 28 6.50 15.75 -16.97
N THR A 29 7.38 16.16 -16.06
CA THR A 29 8.74 16.61 -16.39
C THR A 29 9.55 15.52 -17.11
N LYS A 30 9.32 14.25 -16.75
CA LYS A 30 9.95 13.09 -17.40
C LYS A 30 9.17 12.52 -18.59
N GLY A 31 8.09 13.19 -19.01
CA GLY A 31 7.28 12.78 -20.17
C GLY A 31 6.55 11.45 -19.99
N ILE A 32 6.27 11.04 -18.76
CA ILE A 32 5.61 9.75 -18.47
C ILE A 32 4.10 9.92 -18.68
N SER A 33 3.58 9.23 -19.69
CA SER A 33 2.14 9.15 -19.97
C SER A 33 1.57 7.87 -19.37
N SER A 34 0.82 8.00 -18.29
CA SER A 34 0.25 6.89 -17.54
C SER A 34 -0.96 7.33 -16.72
N ALA A 35 -1.93 6.44 -16.58
CA ALA A 35 -3.09 6.67 -15.71
C ALA A 35 -2.74 6.54 -14.22
N VAL A 36 -1.59 5.95 -13.88
CA VAL A 36 -1.13 5.72 -12.49
C VAL A 36 -0.05 6.71 -12.08
N ALA A 37 0.83 7.10 -13.01
CA ALA A 37 1.97 7.97 -12.68
C ALA A 37 1.54 9.31 -12.07
N GLY A 38 2.23 9.67 -10.98
CA GLY A 38 2.06 10.89 -10.21
C GLY A 38 0.82 10.93 -9.31
N ARG A 39 0.05 9.84 -9.27
CA ARG A 39 -1.21 9.74 -8.53
C ARG A 39 -1.47 8.33 -7.98
N ALA A 40 -0.42 7.55 -7.76
CA ALA A 40 -0.57 6.17 -7.32
C ALA A 40 -1.15 6.09 -5.89
N ASP A 41 -2.22 5.31 -5.72
CA ASP A 41 -2.79 5.01 -4.40
C ASP A 41 -2.05 3.86 -3.69
N ILE A 42 -1.45 2.96 -4.46
CA ILE A 42 -0.76 1.75 -3.97
C ILE A 42 0.64 1.69 -4.57
N LEU A 43 1.64 1.56 -3.70
CA LEU A 43 3.04 1.34 -4.10
C LEU A 43 3.41 -0.12 -3.82
N VAL A 44 3.76 -0.86 -4.88
CA VAL A 44 4.29 -2.22 -4.76
C VAL A 44 5.81 -2.14 -4.88
N VAL A 45 6.51 -2.40 -3.78
CA VAL A 45 7.97 -2.39 -3.70
C VAL A 45 8.59 -3.68 -4.25
N PRO A 46 9.86 -3.66 -4.71
CA PRO A 46 10.51 -4.84 -5.28
C PRO A 46 10.84 -5.92 -4.23
N ASP A 47 11.06 -5.52 -2.98
CA ASP A 47 11.49 -6.40 -1.89
C ASP A 47 11.12 -5.83 -0.51
N LEU A 48 11.33 -6.65 0.52
CA LEU A 48 11.01 -6.34 1.91
C LEU A 48 11.83 -5.15 2.44
N GLU A 49 13.11 -5.07 2.09
CA GLU A 49 13.99 -4.01 2.59
C GLU A 49 13.54 -2.65 2.08
N SER A 50 13.25 -2.56 0.78
CA SER A 50 12.69 -1.36 0.14
C SER A 50 11.35 -0.96 0.75
N GLY A 51 10.48 -1.94 1.05
CA GLY A 51 9.20 -1.70 1.73
C GLY A 51 9.34 -1.17 3.15
N ASN A 52 10.22 -1.79 3.93
CA ASN A 52 10.49 -1.38 5.31
C ASN A 52 11.11 0.03 5.34
N MET A 53 12.07 0.31 4.46
CA MET A 53 12.65 1.65 4.32
C MET A 53 11.58 2.69 3.98
N LEU A 54 10.75 2.43 2.96
CA LEU A 54 9.68 3.34 2.55
C LEU A 54 8.69 3.62 3.70
N ALA A 55 8.19 2.58 4.36
CA ALA A 55 7.25 2.73 5.47
C ALA A 55 7.85 3.55 6.62
N LYS A 56 9.11 3.28 6.99
CA LYS A 56 9.79 4.02 8.06
C LYS A 56 10.10 5.47 7.68
N GLN A 57 10.45 5.73 6.43
CA GLN A 57 10.61 7.11 5.96
C GLN A 57 9.30 7.90 6.04
N LEU A 58 8.17 7.30 5.63
CA LEU A 58 6.87 7.95 5.75
C LEU A 58 6.48 8.20 7.21
N GLU A 59 6.72 7.24 8.10
CA GLU A 59 6.43 7.37 9.53
C GLU A 59 7.29 8.47 10.19
N TYR A 60 8.62 8.40 10.06
CA TYR A 60 9.53 9.28 10.79
C TYR A 60 9.77 10.64 10.12
N LEU A 61 9.74 10.72 8.79
CA LEU A 61 10.01 11.95 8.04
C LEU A 61 8.73 12.57 7.47
N GLY A 62 7.74 11.74 7.13
CA GLY A 62 6.45 12.17 6.62
C GLY A 62 5.38 12.41 7.69
N ASN A 63 5.67 12.10 8.96
CA ASN A 63 4.71 12.09 10.07
C ASN A 63 3.43 11.30 9.73
N ALA A 64 3.56 10.23 8.93
CA ALA A 64 2.43 9.40 8.54
C ALA A 64 2.00 8.48 9.69
N LEU A 65 0.69 8.40 9.93
CA LEU A 65 0.12 7.34 10.76
C LEU A 65 0.19 6.01 9.99
N SER A 66 0.78 4.99 10.61
CA SER A 66 0.92 3.67 10.01
C SER A 66 -0.20 2.73 10.46
N ALA A 67 -0.53 1.76 9.61
CA ALA A 67 -1.38 0.64 9.93
C ALA A 67 -0.98 -0.58 9.07
N GLY A 68 -0.99 -1.77 9.66
CA GLY A 68 -0.48 -2.99 9.03
C GLY A 68 -1.43 -4.18 9.15
N ILE A 69 -1.55 -4.94 8.06
CA ILE A 69 -2.30 -6.20 8.02
C ILE A 69 -1.65 -7.19 7.06
N VAL A 70 -1.66 -8.46 7.43
CA VAL A 70 -1.26 -9.57 6.56
C VAL A 70 -2.43 -9.98 5.67
N LEU A 71 -2.19 -10.03 4.36
CA LEU A 71 -3.15 -10.51 3.36
C LEU A 71 -2.87 -11.96 2.97
N GLY A 72 -3.90 -12.66 2.47
CA GLY A 72 -3.81 -14.04 1.96
C GLY A 72 -4.09 -15.15 2.97
N ALA A 73 -4.13 -14.83 4.27
CA ALA A 73 -4.59 -15.76 5.30
C ALA A 73 -6.14 -15.89 5.32
N ARG A 74 -6.66 -16.96 5.92
CA ARG A 74 -8.11 -17.18 6.09
C ARG A 74 -8.76 -16.15 7.04
N VAL A 75 -7.97 -15.60 7.96
CA VAL A 75 -8.40 -14.62 8.95
C VAL A 75 -7.46 -13.41 8.91
N PRO A 76 -7.94 -12.20 9.25
CA PRO A 76 -7.07 -11.03 9.38
C PRO A 76 -6.02 -11.24 10.46
N ILE A 77 -4.76 -10.92 10.16
CA ILE A 77 -3.65 -10.99 11.10
C ILE A 77 -2.97 -9.61 11.13
N VAL A 78 -2.89 -9.01 12.32
CA VAL A 78 -2.14 -7.77 12.55
C VAL A 78 -0.79 -8.14 13.16
N LEU A 79 0.29 -7.62 12.56
CA LEU A 79 1.64 -7.73 13.11
C LEU A 79 2.00 -6.40 13.74
N THR A 80 2.28 -6.42 15.04
CA THR A 80 2.69 -5.23 15.78
C THR A 80 4.21 -5.15 15.88
N SER A 81 4.72 -3.93 15.92
CA SER A 81 6.09 -3.62 16.31
C SER A 81 6.14 -3.14 17.75
N ARG A 82 7.28 -3.39 18.41
CA ARG A 82 7.57 -2.80 19.73
C ARG A 82 7.58 -1.27 19.70
N ALA A 83 7.85 -0.69 18.54
CA ALA A 83 7.86 0.76 18.35
C ALA A 83 6.46 1.36 18.10
N ASP A 84 5.42 0.53 17.91
CA ASP A 84 4.10 1.04 17.55
C ASP A 84 3.48 1.83 18.71
N THR A 85 2.84 2.94 18.36
CA THR A 85 2.00 3.70 19.28
C THR A 85 0.67 2.97 19.52
N ALA A 86 -0.09 3.40 20.52
CA ALA A 86 -1.45 2.90 20.71
C ALA A 86 -2.33 3.20 19.48
N GLU A 87 -2.12 4.35 18.84
CA GLU A 87 -2.86 4.78 17.65
C GLU A 87 -2.58 3.87 16.44
N THR A 88 -1.30 3.57 16.15
CA THR A 88 -0.91 2.63 15.08
C THR A 88 -1.54 1.25 15.27
N ARG A 89 -1.59 0.75 16.52
CA ARG A 89 -2.24 -0.53 16.83
C ARG A 89 -3.75 -0.46 16.61
N ILE A 90 -4.41 0.60 17.06
CA ILE A 90 -5.85 0.80 16.85
C ILE A 90 -6.18 0.89 15.36
N ALA A 91 -5.42 1.68 14.59
CA ALA A 91 -5.61 1.82 13.15
C ALA A 91 -5.48 0.46 12.43
N SER A 92 -4.50 -0.35 12.82
CA SER A 92 -4.34 -1.72 12.29
C SER A 92 -5.53 -2.63 12.64
N CYS A 93 -6.05 -2.55 13.87
CA CYS A 93 -7.25 -3.28 14.28
C CYS A 93 -8.50 -2.84 13.49
N VAL A 94 -8.65 -1.55 13.19
CA VAL A 94 -9.75 -1.03 12.38
C VAL A 94 -9.71 -1.62 10.97
N ILE A 95 -8.54 -1.60 10.32
CA ILE A 95 -8.38 -2.22 8.99
C ILE A 95 -8.70 -3.72 9.05
N ALA A 96 -8.23 -4.43 10.08
CA ALA A 96 -8.54 -5.84 10.26
C ALA A 96 -10.06 -6.11 10.39
N ALA A 97 -10.78 -5.28 11.15
CA ALA A 97 -12.23 -5.39 11.29
C ALA A 97 -12.97 -5.14 9.96
N LEU A 98 -12.56 -4.13 9.19
CA LEU A 98 -13.12 -3.82 7.88
C LEU A 98 -12.91 -4.96 6.88
N ILE A 99 -11.69 -5.53 6.83
CA ILE A 99 -11.40 -6.68 5.97
C ILE A 99 -12.20 -7.92 6.41
N ALA A 100 -12.32 -8.17 7.71
CA ALA A 100 -13.14 -9.28 8.24
C ALA A 100 -14.60 -9.14 7.79
N HIS A 101 -15.15 -7.93 7.87
CA HIS A 101 -16.52 -7.64 7.47
C HIS A 101 -16.72 -7.84 5.96
N ALA A 102 -15.90 -7.20 5.12
CA ALA A 102 -15.99 -7.32 3.67
C ALA A 102 -15.81 -8.77 3.17
N THR A 103 -14.98 -9.56 3.85
CA THR A 103 -14.78 -10.97 3.51
C THR A 103 -16.04 -11.81 3.80
N ARG A 104 -16.75 -11.53 4.90
CA ARG A 104 -18.02 -12.22 5.21
C ARG A 104 -19.10 -11.89 4.19
N GLU A 105 -19.23 -10.63 3.79
CA GLU A 105 -20.25 -10.21 2.81
C GLU A 105 -20.07 -10.88 1.44
N ARG A 106 -18.81 -11.09 1.01
CA ARG A 106 -18.48 -11.82 -0.21
C ARG A 106 -18.77 -13.32 -0.14
N GLN A 107 -18.85 -13.90 1.06
CA GLN A 107 -19.16 -15.33 1.22
C GLN A 107 -20.68 -15.57 1.24
N THR A 108 -21.47 -14.54 1.54
CA THR A 108 -22.93 -14.59 1.56
C THR A 108 -23.58 -14.17 0.24
N SER A 109 -22.81 -13.63 -0.71
CA SER A 109 -23.24 -13.21 -2.05
C SER A 109 -22.86 -14.25 -3.10
#